data_AF-A0A1M6RE35-F1
#
_entry.id   AF-A0A1M6RE35-F1
#
_cell.length_a   1.000
_cell.length_b   1.000
_cell.length_c   1.000
_cell.angle_alpha   90.00
_cell.angle_beta   90.00
_cell.angle_gamma   90.00
#
_symmetry.space_group_name_H-M   'P 1'
#
loop_
_entity.id
_entity.type
_entity.pdbx_description
1 polymer ?
#
loop_
_entity_poly.entity_id
_entity_poly.type
_entity_poly.pdbx_seq_one_letter_code
_entity_poly.pdbx_strand_id
1 'polypeptide(L)'
;MKKNIPILIIALLFACTLQAQKTFINRDPKGYFPKIMINNVNTKLFHRMNGSVKLWLYWNEVPKAMPYEDGRQHYKMTVYNADAIANRTFEFVYTMYAGSFSGKPTSCKLTATFVYKDKRPTKKITEYFDLQKNP
;
A
#
# COMPACT_ATOMS: atom_id res chain seq x y z
N MET A 1 8.88 10.02 -47.42
CA MET A 1 8.46 9.28 -46.20
C MET A 1 8.98 9.97 -44.94
N LYS A 2 8.30 11.02 -44.44
CA LYS A 2 8.67 11.73 -43.19
C LYS A 2 7.41 12.38 -42.59
N LYS A 3 6.47 11.60 -42.05
CA LYS A 3 5.23 12.14 -41.43
C LYS A 3 4.75 11.42 -40.17
N ASN A 4 5.54 10.52 -39.57
CA ASN A 4 5.07 9.69 -38.44
C ASN A 4 5.87 9.89 -37.14
N ILE A 5 6.89 10.75 -37.13
CA ILE A 5 7.70 11.05 -35.94
C ILE A 5 6.91 11.69 -34.78
N PRO A 6 5.97 12.65 -34.99
CA PRO A 6 5.29 13.28 -33.85
C PRO A 6 4.33 12.32 -33.13
N ILE A 7 3.74 11.35 -33.84
CA ILE A 7 2.84 10.34 -33.25
C ILE A 7 3.61 9.38 -32.33
N LEU A 8 4.84 9.02 -32.72
CA LEU A 8 5.70 8.14 -31.91
C LEU A 8 6.11 8.81 -30.59
N ILE A 9 6.40 10.11 -30.61
CA ILE A 9 6.79 10.89 -29.42
C ILE A 9 5.60 11.04 -28.46
N ILE A 10 4.39 11.30 -28.97
CA ILE A 10 3.18 11.40 -28.15
C ILE A 10 2.86 10.03 -27.52
N ALA A 11 2.96 8.93 -28.27
CA ALA A 11 2.74 7.58 -27.74
C ALA A 11 3.76 7.19 -26.65
N LEU A 12 5.02 7.61 -26.79
CA LEU A 12 6.07 7.39 -25.78
C LEU A 12 5.79 8.14 -24.47
N LEU A 13 5.28 9.37 -24.57
CA LEU A 13 4.94 10.19 -23.40
C LEU A 13 3.75 9.63 -22.60
N PHE A 14 2.77 9.01 -23.28
CA PHE A 14 1.67 8.30 -22.60
C PHE A 14 2.11 6.97 -21.97
N ALA A 15 3.03 6.24 -22.60
CA ALA A 15 3.53 4.97 -22.08
C ALA A 15 4.29 5.11 -20.74
N CYS A 16 4.94 6.25 -20.48
CA CYS A 16 5.65 6.49 -19.22
C CYS A 16 4.73 6.67 -17.99
N THR A 17 3.42 6.82 -18.17
CA THR A 17 2.47 7.04 -17.06
C THR A 17 1.84 5.75 -16.51
N LEU A 18 2.02 4.61 -17.20
CA LEU A 18 1.57 3.28 -16.76
C LEU A 18 2.59 2.65 -15.80
N GLN A 19 2.75 3.24 -14.61
CA GLN A 19 3.51 2.58 -13.55
C GLN A 19 2.58 1.66 -12.74
N ALA A 20 3.07 0.46 -12.44
CA ALA A 20 2.28 -0.62 -11.87
C ALA A 20 1.79 -0.31 -10.45
N GLN A 21 0.47 -0.31 -10.28
CA GLN A 21 -0.18 -0.35 -8.97
C GLN A 21 0.14 -1.67 -8.26
N LYS A 22 0.56 -1.57 -7.00
CA LYS A 22 0.78 -2.72 -6.11
C LYS A 22 -0.46 -2.92 -5.27
N THR A 23 -1.02 -4.12 -5.33
CA THR A 23 -2.15 -4.52 -4.51
C THR A 23 -1.70 -5.58 -3.53
N PHE A 24 -1.84 -5.32 -2.24
CA PHE A 24 -1.55 -6.27 -1.16
C PHE A 24 -2.87 -6.79 -0.60
N ILE A 25 -3.01 -8.12 -0.54
CA ILE A 25 -4.19 -8.80 0.00
C ILE A 25 -3.82 -9.41 1.34
N ASN A 26 -4.71 -9.25 2.32
CA ASN A 26 -4.49 -9.78 3.65
C ASN A 26 -4.42 -11.31 3.62
N ARG A 27 -3.46 -11.88 4.35
CA ARG A 27 -3.32 -13.32 4.54
C ARG A 27 -4.48 -13.90 5.34
N ASP A 28 -5.03 -13.12 6.27
CA ASP A 28 -6.23 -13.49 7.00
C ASP A 28 -7.48 -13.03 6.21
N PRO A 29 -8.26 -13.96 5.62
CA PRO A 29 -9.47 -13.60 4.90
C PRO A 29 -10.53 -12.97 5.80
N LYS A 30 -10.44 -13.11 7.13
CA LYS A 30 -11.34 -12.51 8.13
C LYS A 30 -10.76 -11.28 8.82
N GLY A 31 -9.54 -10.86 8.45
CA GLY A 31 -8.88 -9.68 9.01
C GLY A 31 -9.70 -8.38 8.86
N TYR A 32 -9.39 -7.40 9.69
CA TYR A 32 -10.01 -6.08 9.67
C TYR A 32 -9.71 -5.35 8.36
N PHE A 33 -8.48 -5.44 7.87
CA PHE A 33 -8.03 -4.76 6.66
C PHE A 33 -7.82 -5.76 5.53
N PRO A 34 -8.79 -5.98 4.64
CA PRO A 34 -8.66 -7.00 3.59
C PRO A 34 -7.64 -6.65 2.49
N LYS A 35 -7.37 -5.35 2.27
CA LYS A 35 -6.58 -4.90 1.10
C LYS A 35 -5.88 -3.56 1.34
N ILE A 36 -4.67 -3.45 0.80
CA ILE A 36 -3.92 -2.20 0.66
C ILE A 36 -3.58 -2.01 -0.82
N MET A 37 -3.74 -0.81 -1.35
CA MET A 37 -3.34 -0.48 -2.72
C MET A 37 -2.38 0.70 -2.70
N ILE A 38 -1.26 0.56 -3.40
CA ILE A 38 -0.19 1.57 -3.48
C ILE A 38 0.07 1.83 -4.96
N ASN A 39 -0.12 3.06 -5.42
CA ASN A 39 0.36 3.50 -6.73
C ASN A 39 1.58 4.44 -6.53
N ASN A 40 1.87 5.34 -7.47
CA ASN A 40 3.06 6.20 -7.37
C ASN A 40 2.86 7.42 -6.48
N VAL A 41 1.61 7.77 -6.18
CA VAL A 41 1.24 9.03 -5.52
C VAL A 41 0.43 8.81 -4.24
N ASN A 42 -0.25 7.68 -4.12
CA ASN A 42 -1.17 7.44 -3.02
C ASN A 42 -1.19 6.01 -2.52
N THR A 43 -1.58 5.91 -1.26
CA THR A 43 -1.86 4.67 -0.54
C THR A 43 -3.33 4.65 -0.12
N LYS A 44 -3.99 3.54 -0.38
CA LYS A 44 -5.40 3.28 -0.03
C LYS A 44 -5.48 2.08 0.90
N LEU A 45 -6.20 2.24 2.01
CA LEU A 45 -6.51 1.17 2.96
C LEU A 45 -7.99 0.84 2.90
N PHE A 46 -8.30 -0.43 2.70
CA PHE A 46 -9.66 -0.94 2.71
C PHE A 46 -9.95 -1.59 4.06
N HIS A 47 -11.19 -1.43 4.53
CA HIS A 47 -11.65 -1.99 5.80
C HIS A 47 -12.90 -2.84 5.56
N ARG A 48 -13.02 -3.92 6.33
CA ARG A 48 -14.22 -4.74 6.36
C ARG A 48 -15.20 -4.17 7.38
N MET A 49 -16.38 -3.79 6.90
CA MET A 49 -17.48 -3.28 7.73
C MET A 49 -18.76 -4.02 7.36
N ASN A 50 -19.37 -4.69 8.35
CA ASN A 50 -20.61 -5.44 8.19
C ASN A 50 -20.60 -6.39 6.98
N GLY A 51 -19.52 -7.17 6.83
CA GLY A 51 -19.35 -8.12 5.72
C GLY A 51 -18.91 -7.50 4.38
N SER A 52 -19.02 -6.17 4.21
CA SER A 52 -18.61 -5.48 2.99
C SER A 52 -17.18 -4.93 3.08
N VAL A 53 -16.44 -4.98 1.97
CA VAL A 53 -15.10 -4.37 1.85
C VAL A 53 -15.24 -2.98 1.21
N LYS A 54 -14.84 -1.93 1.93
CA LYS A 54 -14.92 -0.54 1.44
C LYS A 54 -13.59 0.18 1.58
N LEU A 55 -13.33 1.15 0.69
CA LEU A 55 -12.24 2.10 0.88
C LEU A 55 -12.52 2.86 2.18
N TRP A 56 -11.53 2.88 3.06
CA TRP A 56 -11.67 3.52 4.37
C TRP A 56 -10.78 4.75 4.50
N LEU A 57 -9.50 4.61 4.19
CA LEU A 57 -8.54 5.71 4.27
C LEU A 57 -7.74 5.84 2.99
N TYR A 58 -7.37 7.10 2.70
CA TYR A 58 -6.58 7.50 1.56
C TYR A 58 -5.51 8.49 2.02
N TRP A 59 -4.28 8.27 1.59
CA TRP A 59 -3.16 9.19 1.82
C TRP A 59 -2.50 9.53 0.50
N ASN A 60 -2.21 10.81 0.28
CA ASN A 60 -1.44 11.28 -0.87
C ASN A 60 0.07 11.12 -0.62
N GLU A 61 0.45 9.95 -0.12
CA GLU A 61 1.81 9.53 0.16
C GLU A 61 1.94 8.03 -0.07
N VAL A 62 3.16 7.59 -0.37
CA VAL A 62 3.53 6.19 -0.60
C VAL A 62 4.70 5.81 0.31
N PRO A 63 4.85 4.53 0.70
CA PRO A 63 6.01 4.06 1.42
C PRO A 63 7.33 4.36 0.70
N LYS A 64 8.28 4.90 1.45
CA LYS A 64 9.60 5.32 0.96
C LYS A 64 10.63 4.24 1.26
N ALA A 65 11.61 4.10 0.38
CA ALA A 65 12.72 3.18 0.57
C ALA A 65 13.48 3.52 1.87
N MET A 66 13.83 2.49 2.64
CA MET A 66 14.70 2.60 3.80
C MET A 66 16.01 1.89 3.51
N PRO A 67 17.15 2.48 3.91
CA PRO A 67 18.44 1.81 3.79
C PRO A 67 18.45 0.58 4.69
N TYR A 68 18.80 -0.57 4.10
CA TYR A 68 18.97 -1.84 4.79
C TYR A 68 20.16 -2.56 4.17
N GLU A 69 21.01 -3.14 5.00
CA GLU A 69 22.27 -3.78 4.58
C GLU A 69 22.08 -5.24 4.12
N ASP A 70 20.83 -5.70 3.93
CA ASP A 70 20.50 -7.10 3.62
C ASP A 70 20.31 -7.39 2.13
N GLY A 71 20.64 -6.43 1.26
CA GLY A 71 20.46 -6.54 -0.19
C GLY A 71 19.00 -6.55 -0.64
N ARG A 72 18.03 -6.29 0.26
CA ARG A 72 16.61 -6.15 -0.06
C ARG A 72 16.21 -4.68 0.00
N GLN A 73 15.19 -4.33 -0.77
CA GLN A 73 14.61 -2.99 -0.70
C GLN A 73 13.45 -3.00 0.28
N HIS A 74 13.64 -2.37 1.43
CA HIS A 74 12.59 -2.19 2.43
C HIS A 74 11.92 -0.86 2.22
N TYR A 75 10.61 -0.82 2.42
CA TYR A 75 9.79 0.37 2.26
C TYR A 75 8.95 0.57 3.51
N LYS A 76 8.85 1.82 3.97
CA LYS A 76 8.03 2.18 5.14
C LYS A 76 7.23 3.45 4.93
N MET A 77 6.04 3.46 5.52
CA MET A 77 5.22 4.64 5.67
C MET A 77 4.59 4.64 7.06
N THR A 78 4.59 5.79 7.73
CA THR A 78 3.82 6.01 8.94
C THR A 78 2.89 7.18 8.70
N VAL A 79 1.58 6.95 8.84
CA VAL A 79 0.56 7.97 8.63
C VAL A 79 -0.35 8.08 9.84
N TYR A 80 -0.81 9.30 10.06
CA TYR A 80 -1.66 9.66 11.19
C TYR A 80 -3.03 10.07 10.68
N ASN A 81 -4.08 9.64 11.38
CA ASN A 81 -5.44 10.06 11.12
C ASN A 81 -6.15 10.26 12.45
N ALA A 82 -6.85 11.38 12.62
CA ALA A 82 -7.60 11.66 13.84
C ALA A 82 -9.03 12.05 13.48
N ASP A 83 -9.99 11.58 14.28
CA ASP A 83 -11.38 12.03 14.23
C ASP A 83 -11.91 12.31 15.64
N ALA A 84 -13.22 12.50 15.79
CA ALA A 84 -13.86 12.72 17.09
C ALA A 84 -13.74 11.51 18.04
N ILE A 85 -13.46 10.31 17.53
CA ILE A 85 -13.50 9.05 18.26
C ILE A 85 -12.10 8.61 18.69
N ALA A 86 -11.12 8.69 17.81
CA ALA A 86 -9.77 8.18 18.06
C ALA A 86 -8.68 8.92 17.27
N ASN A 87 -7.48 8.90 17.86
CA ASN A 87 -6.24 9.17 17.15
C ASN A 87 -5.68 7.83 16.65
N ARG A 88 -5.38 7.74 15.35
CA ARG A 88 -4.95 6.52 14.68
C ARG A 88 -3.58 6.71 14.06
N THR A 89 -2.73 5.71 14.26
CA THR A 89 -1.43 5.60 13.59
C THR A 89 -1.39 4.32 12.79
N PHE A 90 -0.97 4.40 11.53
CA PHE A 90 -0.79 3.25 10.66
C PHE A 90 0.66 3.19 10.21
N GLU A 91 1.33 2.08 10.52
CA GLU A 91 2.68 1.78 10.06
C GLU A 91 2.62 0.67 9.01
N PHE A 92 3.06 0.99 7.79
CA PHE A 92 3.20 0.07 6.68
C PHE A 92 4.68 -0.26 6.52
N VAL A 93 5.03 -1.54 6.44
CA VAL A 93 6.38 -2.00 6.11
C VAL A 93 6.30 -3.13 5.10
N TYR A 94 6.95 -3.00 3.96
CA TYR A 94 7.07 -4.11 3.01
C TYR A 94 8.48 -4.22 2.43
N THR A 95 8.84 -5.42 2.00
CA THR A 95 10.17 -5.71 1.46
C THR A 95 10.02 -6.26 0.05
N MET A 96 10.70 -5.63 -0.91
CA MET A 96 10.83 -6.12 -2.27
C MET A 96 12.21 -6.74 -2.51
N TYR A 97 12.24 -7.85 -3.23
CA TYR A 97 13.48 -8.45 -3.71
C TYR A 97 13.95 -7.73 -4.97
N ALA A 98 15.22 -7.30 -4.99
CA ALA A 98 15.84 -6.74 -6.19
C ALA A 98 15.76 -7.76 -7.34
N GLY A 99 15.30 -7.33 -8.52
CA GLY A 99 15.20 -8.18 -9.71
C GLY A 99 13.97 -9.11 -9.77
N SER A 100 12.99 -8.99 -8.86
CA SER A 100 11.80 -9.85 -8.90
C SER A 100 10.81 -9.48 -10.02
N PHE A 101 11.14 -9.90 -11.24
CA PHE A 101 10.17 -10.23 -12.29
C PHE A 101 9.57 -11.65 -12.10
N SER A 102 9.89 -12.37 -11.03
CA SER A 102 9.39 -13.73 -10.81
C SER A 102 9.19 -14.09 -9.33
N GLY A 103 7.91 -14.08 -8.90
CA GLY A 103 7.38 -15.17 -8.08
C GLY A 103 7.65 -15.23 -6.57
N LYS A 104 8.48 -14.37 -5.96
CA LYS A 104 8.64 -14.37 -4.49
C LYS A 104 7.64 -13.42 -3.79
N PRO A 105 6.93 -13.86 -2.73
CA PRO A 105 5.94 -13.04 -2.06
C PRO A 105 6.62 -11.84 -1.40
N THR A 106 6.36 -10.66 -1.94
CA THR A 106 6.60 -9.39 -1.26
C THR A 106 5.56 -9.32 -0.13
N SER A 107 5.99 -9.52 1.11
CA SER A 107 5.12 -9.43 2.27
C SER A 107 5.03 -7.99 2.77
N CYS A 108 3.83 -7.51 3.04
CA CYS A 108 3.58 -6.24 3.71
C CYS A 108 3.04 -6.50 5.11
N LYS A 109 3.55 -5.78 6.11
CA LYS A 109 3.03 -5.73 7.48
C LYS A 109 2.35 -4.38 7.69
N LEU A 110 1.11 -4.40 8.18
CA LEU A 110 0.40 -3.22 8.66
C LEU A 110 0.23 -3.32 10.17
N THR A 111 0.66 -2.29 10.90
CA THR A 111 0.33 -2.11 12.30
C THR A 111 -0.54 -0.87 12.46
N ALA A 112 -1.79 -1.06 12.86
CA ALA A 112 -2.75 0.00 13.17
C ALA A 112 -2.90 0.16 14.68
N THR A 113 -2.71 1.37 15.19
CA THR A 113 -2.85 1.71 16.60
C THR A 113 -3.94 2.75 16.76
N PHE A 114 -4.90 2.48 17.63
CA PHE A 114 -6.07 3.32 17.92
C PHE A 114 -6.03 3.76 19.36
N VAL A 115 -5.81 5.05 19.59
CA VAL A 115 -5.93 5.69 20.90
C VAL A 115 -7.27 6.39 20.94
N TYR A 116 -8.24 5.79 21.64
CA TYR A 116 -9.58 6.36 21.77
C TYR A 116 -9.54 7.62 22.62
N LYS A 117 -10.38 8.61 22.27
CA LYS A 117 -10.52 9.86 23.03
C LYS A 117 -11.41 9.71 24.28
N ASP A 118 -12.07 8.57 24.41
CA ASP A 118 -12.83 8.20 25.61
C ASP A 118 -12.02 7.23 26.50
N LYS A 119 -12.68 6.59 27.47
CA LYS A 119 -12.04 5.70 28.46
C LYS A 119 -11.70 4.31 27.91
N ARG A 120 -11.90 4.03 26.62
CA ARG A 120 -11.58 2.71 26.07
C ARG A 120 -10.07 2.48 26.01
N PRO A 121 -9.60 1.25 26.24
CA PRO A 121 -8.19 0.92 26.12
C PRO A 121 -7.69 1.12 24.69
N THR A 122 -6.41 1.46 24.55
CA THR A 122 -5.75 1.55 23.24
C THR A 122 -5.83 0.19 22.53
N LYS A 123 -6.26 0.18 21.27
CA LYS A 123 -6.31 -1.03 20.44
C LYS A 123 -5.16 -1.04 19.46
N LYS A 124 -4.42 -2.15 19.39
CA LYS A 124 -3.36 -2.39 18.41
C LYS A 124 -3.71 -3.61 17.57
N ILE A 125 -3.63 -3.47 16.25
CA ILE A 125 -3.92 -4.52 15.27
C ILE A 125 -2.70 -4.66 14.37
N THR A 126 -2.18 -5.87 14.22
CA THR A 126 -1.10 -6.16 13.27
C THR A 126 -1.57 -7.23 12.30
N GLU A 127 -1.51 -6.93 11.01
CA GLU A 127 -1.93 -7.83 9.94
C GLU A 127 -0.84 -7.94 8.87
N TYR A 128 -0.83 -9.07 8.17
CA TYR A 128 0.18 -9.41 7.17
C TYR A 128 -0.49 -9.65 5.83
N PHE A 129 0.15 -9.19 4.77
CA PHE A 129 -0.40 -9.16 3.43
C PHE A 129 0.62 -9.71 2.45
N ASP A 130 0.11 -10.31 1.38
CA ASP A 130 0.91 -10.71 0.24
C ASP A 130 0.60 -9.83 -0.97
N LEU A 131 1.64 -9.50 -1.73
CA LEU A 131 1.47 -8.84 -3.01
C LEU A 131 0.67 -9.75 -3.96
N GLN A 132 -0.48 -9.25 -4.41
CA GLN A 132 -1.25 -9.87 -5.47
C GLN A 132 -0.43 -9.86 -6.75
N LYS A 133 -0.21 -11.03 -7.34
CA LYS A 133 0.34 -11.13 -8.69
C LYS A 133 -0.67 -10.47 -9.62
N ASN A 134 -0.27 -9.39 -10.29
CA ASN A 134 -1.07 -8.89 -11.40
C ASN A 134 -1.11 -9.99 -12.48
N PRO A 135 -2.29 -10.31 -13.04
CA PRO A 135 -2.41 -11.26 -14.15
C PRO A 135 -1.64 -10.77 -15.38
#